data_AF-A0A9P6C9H9-F1
#
_entry.id   AF-A0A9P6C9H9-F1
#
_cell.length_a   1.000
_cell.length_b   1.000
_cell.length_c   1.000
_cell.angle_alpha   90.00
_cell.angle_beta   90.00
_cell.angle_gamma   90.00
#
_symmetry.space_group_name_H-M   'P 1'
#
loop_
_entity.id
_entity.type
_entity.pdbx_description
1 polymer ?
#
loop_
_entity_poly.entity_id
_entity_poly.type
_entity_poly.pdbx_seq_one_letter_code
_entity_poly.pdbx_strand_id
1 'polypeptide(L)'
;MSFPPGPFHVFFSKSGWLQKIVTFPTRSAADEYWRYLQETVDQNQYPIRRFHSQNFEAPFPPPNQSESKSSLSELVKACCVQKCEAGVYNPTKIIPLPPHDQRPDNLNKESFYVRSTIRPTLFWYYDNGGVLATESNHMRFIIRRATPLPSNRRKSEDILVGKDTINIFLLPDKNTEGEVGEMIVKDSQGYLVKASSLAEEYLAQEGVGEFDFSLFERGFVAGGNGSWVWVALRAGEGQCWEFV
;
A
#
# COMPACT_ATOMS: atom_id res chain seq x y z
N MET A 1 6.95 21.88 -7.75
CA MET A 1 7.13 21.49 -6.34
C MET A 1 5.76 21.09 -5.83
N SER A 2 5.51 19.81 -5.54
CA SER A 2 4.27 19.38 -4.91
C SER A 2 4.24 19.89 -3.48
N PHE A 3 3.13 20.49 -3.04
CA PHE A 3 2.93 20.81 -1.63
C PHE A 3 3.12 19.55 -0.78
N PRO A 4 3.66 19.65 0.44
CA PRO A 4 3.63 18.50 1.35
C PRO A 4 2.18 18.02 1.45
N PRO A 5 1.92 16.70 1.37
CA PRO A 5 0.56 16.21 1.54
C PRO A 5 0.04 16.75 2.86
N GLY A 6 -1.13 17.39 2.82
CA GLY A 6 -1.73 17.97 4.03
C GLY A 6 -2.00 16.92 5.11
N PRO A 7 -2.46 17.35 6.29
CA PRO A 7 -2.71 16.45 7.42
C PRO A 7 -3.64 15.28 7.05
N PHE A 8 -3.41 14.13 7.70
CA PHE A 8 -4.20 12.91 7.50
C PHE A 8 -5.18 12.75 8.66
N HIS A 9 -6.41 12.31 8.40
CA HIS A 9 -7.49 12.36 9.37
C HIS A 9 -8.20 11.02 9.57
N VAL A 10 -8.53 10.75 10.82
CA VAL A 10 -9.34 9.62 11.23
C VAL A 10 -10.52 10.09 12.02
N PHE A 11 -11.70 9.72 11.54
CA PHE A 11 -12.98 10.13 12.07
C PHE A 11 -13.55 9.01 12.92
N PHE A 12 -13.72 9.24 14.21
CA PHE A 12 -14.41 8.28 15.07
C PHE A 12 -15.88 8.64 15.18
N SER A 13 -16.75 7.69 14.85
CA SER A 13 -18.20 7.85 14.96
C SER A 13 -18.81 6.92 16.00
N LYS A 14 -19.79 7.43 16.76
CA LYS A 14 -20.61 6.67 17.70
C LYS A 14 -22.07 6.88 17.34
N SER A 15 -22.79 5.81 17.06
CA SER A 15 -24.21 5.88 16.66
C SER A 15 -24.45 6.80 15.45
N GLY A 16 -23.52 6.80 14.48
CA GLY A 16 -23.59 7.65 13.28
C GLY A 16 -23.13 9.10 13.49
N TRP A 17 -22.74 9.50 14.70
CA TRP A 17 -22.27 10.85 15.00
C TRP A 17 -20.76 10.89 15.18
N LEU A 18 -20.09 11.80 14.48
CA LEU A 18 -18.67 12.09 14.67
C LEU A 18 -18.40 12.58 16.10
N GLN A 19 -17.48 11.94 16.83
CA GLN A 19 -17.11 12.39 18.18
C GLN A 19 -15.62 12.72 18.34
N LYS A 20 -14.72 12.15 17.52
CA LYS A 20 -13.29 12.49 17.57
C LYS A 20 -12.71 12.54 16.17
N ILE A 21 -11.71 13.39 16.01
CA ILE A 21 -10.83 13.43 14.85
C ILE A 21 -9.41 13.21 15.36
N VAL A 22 -8.70 12.25 14.78
CA VAL A 22 -7.27 12.08 15.00
C VAL A 22 -6.55 12.56 13.75
N THR A 23 -5.59 13.47 13.94
CA THR A 23 -4.81 14.07 12.86
C THR A 23 -3.37 13.58 12.94
N PHE A 24 -2.88 13.02 11.84
CA PHE A 24 -1.53 12.47 11.74
C PHE A 24 -0.60 13.44 11.00
N PRO A 25 0.67 13.54 11.46
CA PRO A 25 1.65 14.44 10.85
C PRO A 25 2.11 13.97 9.47
N THR A 26 1.99 12.68 9.16
CA THR A 26 2.44 12.08 7.90
C THR A 26 1.46 11.04 7.40
N ARG A 27 1.53 10.75 6.09
CA ARG A 27 0.79 9.66 5.46
C ARG A 27 1.13 8.31 6.09
N SER A 28 2.42 8.04 6.25
CA SER A 28 2.92 6.77 6.77
C SER A 28 2.31 6.47 8.14
N ALA A 29 2.23 7.48 9.02
CA ALA A 29 1.58 7.33 10.32
C ALA A 29 0.09 6.97 10.21
N ALA A 30 -0.64 7.59 9.28
CA ALA A 30 -2.06 7.28 9.05
C ALA A 30 -2.26 5.87 8.45
N ASP A 31 -1.41 5.47 7.51
CA ASP A 31 -1.41 4.14 6.90
C ASP A 31 -1.05 3.03 7.91
N GLU A 32 -0.09 3.28 8.80
CA GLU A 32 0.24 2.38 9.90
C GLU A 32 -0.91 2.25 10.89
N TYR A 33 -1.57 3.37 11.21
CA TYR A 33 -2.74 3.35 12.08
C TYR A 33 -3.91 2.61 11.42
N TRP A 34 -4.08 2.76 10.11
CA TRP A 34 -5.04 1.96 9.33
C TRP A 34 -4.73 0.46 9.43
N ARG A 35 -3.47 0.05 9.21
CA ARG A 35 -3.05 -1.35 9.36
C ARG A 35 -3.41 -1.87 10.75
N TYR A 36 -3.09 -1.11 11.79
CA TYR A 36 -3.43 -1.47 13.16
C TYR A 36 -4.93 -1.71 13.33
N LEU A 37 -5.78 -0.84 12.79
CA LEU A 37 -7.22 -1.01 12.87
C LEU A 37 -7.71 -2.26 12.12
N GLN A 38 -7.16 -2.57 10.94
CA GLN A 38 -7.50 -3.79 10.20
C GLN A 38 -7.09 -5.07 10.96
N GLU A 39 -5.97 -5.01 11.66
CA GLU A 39 -5.43 -6.14 12.42
C GLU A 39 -6.16 -6.35 13.76
N THR A 40 -6.58 -5.27 14.42
CA THR A 40 -7.11 -5.33 15.79
C THR A 40 -8.63 -5.28 15.89
N VAL A 41 -9.30 -4.50 15.03
CA VAL A 41 -10.75 -4.31 15.11
C VAL A 41 -11.47 -5.39 14.32
N ASP A 42 -12.43 -6.05 14.95
CA ASP A 42 -13.33 -6.96 14.25
C ASP A 42 -14.31 -6.19 13.36
N GLN A 43 -13.97 -6.10 12.07
CA GLN A 43 -14.78 -5.41 11.08
C GLN A 43 -16.16 -6.05 10.85
N ASN A 44 -16.40 -7.27 11.31
CA ASN A 44 -17.73 -7.87 11.28
C ASN A 44 -18.65 -7.26 12.34
N GLN A 45 -18.09 -6.87 13.49
CA GLN A 45 -18.81 -6.22 14.57
C GLN A 45 -18.80 -4.68 14.43
N TYR A 46 -17.71 -4.14 13.87
CA TYR A 46 -17.40 -2.71 13.84
C TYR A 46 -16.88 -2.32 12.46
N PRO A 47 -17.77 -2.05 11.48
CA PRO A 47 -17.34 -1.72 10.13
C PRO A 47 -16.57 -0.39 10.13
N ILE A 48 -15.28 -0.47 9.82
CA ILE A 48 -14.43 0.68 9.52
C ILE A 48 -14.44 0.87 8.01
N ARG A 49 -14.40 2.12 7.53
CA ARG A 49 -14.36 2.45 6.11
C ARG A 49 -13.25 3.42 5.78
N ARG A 50 -12.39 3.06 4.83
CA ARG A 50 -11.43 4.00 4.22
C ARG A 50 -11.99 4.58 2.93
N PHE A 51 -12.08 5.91 2.88
CA PHE A 51 -12.56 6.63 1.69
C PHE A 51 -11.43 6.94 0.74
N HIS A 52 -10.28 7.31 1.29
CA HIS A 52 -9.03 7.48 0.57
C HIS A 52 -7.89 7.47 1.58
N SER A 53 -6.68 7.52 1.06
CA SER A 53 -5.47 7.56 1.87
C SER A 53 -5.35 8.63 2.94
N GLN A 54 -6.19 9.67 2.91
CA GLN A 54 -6.18 10.73 3.92
C GLN A 54 -7.37 10.69 4.86
N ASN A 55 -8.47 10.00 4.51
CA ASN A 55 -9.69 10.01 5.31
C ASN A 55 -10.27 8.61 5.46
N PHE A 56 -10.53 8.24 6.71
CA PHE A 56 -11.32 7.05 7.00
C PHE A 56 -12.17 7.23 8.27
N GLU A 57 -13.28 6.50 8.31
CA GLU A 57 -14.23 6.48 9.42
C GLU A 57 -14.15 5.16 10.17
N ALA A 58 -13.96 5.25 11.48
CA ALA A 58 -13.94 4.12 12.40
C ALA A 58 -15.02 4.28 13.47
N PRO A 59 -15.72 3.22 13.87
CA PRO A 59 -16.58 3.27 15.05
C PRO A 59 -15.73 3.44 16.31
N PHE A 60 -16.33 3.99 17.36
CA PHE A 60 -15.64 4.08 18.66
C PHE A 60 -15.25 2.69 19.17
N PRO A 61 -13.96 2.44 19.44
CA PRO A 61 -13.56 1.19 20.07
C PRO A 61 -14.20 1.08 21.46
N PRO A 62 -14.68 -0.12 21.85
CA PRO A 62 -15.22 -0.34 23.18
C PRO A 62 -14.13 -0.08 24.25
N PRO A 63 -14.49 0.40 25.45
CA PRO A 63 -13.53 0.82 26.48
C PRO A 63 -12.51 -0.25 26.88
N ASN A 64 -12.84 -1.54 26.68
CA ASN A 64 -11.99 -2.68 27.03
C ASN A 64 -10.98 -3.08 25.94
N GLN A 65 -11.01 -2.43 24.76
CA GLN A 65 -9.98 -2.57 23.72
C GLN A 65 -8.95 -1.44 23.77
N SER A 66 -8.97 -0.63 24.84
CA SER A 66 -7.96 0.40 25.05
C SER A 66 -6.62 -0.24 25.46
N GLU A 67 -5.75 -0.34 24.45
CA GLU A 67 -4.33 -0.01 24.54
C GLU A 67 -3.41 -0.99 25.28
N SER A 68 -3.01 -2.05 24.57
CA SER A 68 -1.57 -2.34 24.54
C SER A 68 -0.89 -1.32 23.62
N LYS A 69 -0.67 -0.11 24.14
CA LYS A 69 0.01 1.03 23.48
C LYS A 69 1.45 0.74 23.00
N SER A 70 1.99 -0.43 23.32
CA SER A 70 3.40 -0.78 23.10
C SER A 70 3.74 -1.05 21.64
N SER A 71 2.78 -1.43 20.78
CA SER A 71 3.06 -1.80 19.37
C SER A 71 2.91 -0.68 18.35
N LEU A 72 2.34 0.46 18.72
CA LEU A 72 2.21 1.60 17.81
C LEU A 72 3.54 2.35 17.69
N SER A 73 3.93 2.66 16.46
CA SER A 73 5.17 3.39 16.16
C SER A 73 5.15 4.79 16.82
N GLU A 74 6.34 5.36 17.01
CA GLU A 74 6.47 6.73 17.51
C GLU A 74 5.80 7.75 16.59
N LEU A 75 5.75 7.47 15.28
CA LEU A 75 5.08 8.30 14.27
C LEU A 75 3.57 8.39 14.53
N VAL A 76 2.93 7.27 14.88
CA VAL A 76 1.50 7.22 15.25
C VAL A 76 1.26 7.94 16.58
N LYS A 77 2.19 7.82 17.53
CA LYS A 77 2.09 8.46 18.86
C LYS A 77 2.15 9.99 18.79
N ALA A 78 2.71 10.56 17.72
CA ALA A 78 2.77 12.00 17.48
C ALA A 78 1.46 12.62 16.96
N CYS A 79 0.37 11.86 16.86
CA CYS A 79 -0.92 12.36 16.37
C CYS A 79 -1.59 13.35 17.33
N CYS A 80 -2.37 14.28 16.77
CA CYS A 80 -3.21 15.20 17.51
C CYS A 80 -4.64 14.67 17.57
N VAL A 81 -5.23 14.61 18.77
CA VAL A 81 -6.61 14.13 18.97
C VAL A 81 -7.51 15.30 19.35
N GLN A 82 -8.51 15.59 18.51
CA GLN A 82 -9.53 16.58 18.78
C GLN A 82 -10.86 15.89 19.12
N LYS A 83 -11.49 16.28 20.24
CA LYS A 83 -12.86 15.90 20.55
C LYS A 83 -13.84 16.84 19.83
N CYS A 84 -14.87 16.27 19.21
CA CYS A 84 -15.99 17.02 18.67
C CYS A 84 -17.05 17.15 19.78
N GLU A 85 -17.44 18.37 20.13
CA GLU A 85 -18.52 18.59 21.10
C GLU A 85 -19.85 18.15 20.48
N ALA A 86 -20.57 17.26 21.18
CA ALA A 86 -21.87 16.78 20.74
C ALA A 86 -22.88 17.93 20.68
N GLY A 87 -23.52 18.14 19.52
CA GLY A 87 -24.57 19.13 19.32
C GLY A 87 -24.14 20.47 18.74
N VAL A 88 -22.85 20.68 18.47
CA VAL A 88 -22.36 21.91 17.82
C VAL A 88 -21.85 21.57 16.42
N TYR A 89 -22.77 21.37 15.48
CA TYR A 89 -22.45 21.60 14.07
C TYR A 89 -22.31 23.12 13.92
N ASN A 90 -21.12 23.65 14.21
CA ASN A 90 -20.83 25.06 13.97
C ASN A 90 -20.32 25.18 12.52
N PRO A 91 -21.13 25.70 11.57
CA PRO A 91 -20.71 25.86 10.18
C PRO A 91 -19.54 26.86 10.00
N THR A 92 -19.14 27.59 11.04
CA THR A 92 -17.92 28.44 11.05
C THR A 92 -16.70 27.77 11.69
N LYS A 93 -16.88 26.64 12.39
CA LYS A 93 -15.80 25.71 12.81
C LYS A 93 -15.83 24.44 11.97
N ILE A 94 -16.29 24.52 10.72
CA ILE A 94 -15.93 23.51 9.72
C ILE A 94 -14.41 23.49 9.77
N ILE A 95 -13.82 22.39 10.24
CA ILE A 95 -12.40 22.15 10.02
C ILE A 95 -12.32 22.14 8.49
N PRO A 96 -11.76 23.19 7.87
CA PRO A 96 -11.71 23.24 6.42
C PRO A 96 -10.83 22.06 6.04
N LEU A 97 -11.45 20.98 5.57
CA LEU A 97 -10.73 19.83 5.04
C LEU A 97 -10.03 20.39 3.81
N PRO A 98 -8.70 20.54 3.83
CA PRO A 98 -8.00 21.00 2.64
C PRO A 98 -8.39 20.07 1.48
N PRO A 99 -8.65 20.59 0.27
CA PRO A 99 -8.68 19.74 -0.90
C PRO A 99 -7.27 19.18 -1.07
N HIS A 100 -7.05 18.00 -0.51
CA HIS A 100 -5.77 17.33 -0.59
C HIS A 100 -5.59 16.74 -1.99
N ASP A 101 -4.34 16.65 -2.44
CA ASP A 101 -3.98 15.76 -3.55
C ASP A 101 -4.43 14.34 -3.18
N GLN A 102 -5.59 13.93 -3.71
CA GLN A 102 -6.12 12.59 -3.51
C GLN A 102 -5.28 11.63 -4.35
N ARG A 103 -4.40 10.89 -3.68
CA ARG A 103 -3.75 9.73 -4.30
C ARG A 103 -4.62 8.50 -4.04
N PRO A 104 -4.96 7.72 -5.09
CA PRO A 104 -5.74 6.51 -4.93
C PRO A 104 -5.01 5.51 -4.01
N ASP A 105 -5.78 4.65 -3.37
CA ASP A 105 -5.26 3.56 -2.57
C ASP A 105 -4.85 2.40 -3.47
N ASN A 106 -3.70 1.80 -3.18
CA ASN A 106 -3.27 0.57 -3.84
C ASN A 106 -3.92 -0.61 -3.10
N LEU A 107 -4.92 -1.21 -3.71
CA LEU A 107 -5.64 -2.35 -3.14
C LEU A 107 -4.84 -3.65 -3.32
N ASN A 108 -4.86 -4.48 -2.29
CA ASN A 108 -4.29 -5.82 -2.33
C ASN A 108 -5.07 -6.71 -3.31
N LYS A 109 -4.37 -7.55 -4.07
CA LYS A 109 -4.89 -8.47 -5.10
C LYS A 109 -5.44 -7.82 -6.36
N GLU A 110 -5.40 -6.49 -6.44
CA GLU A 110 -5.72 -5.79 -7.67
C GLU A 110 -4.55 -5.81 -8.65
N SER A 111 -4.84 -5.47 -9.91
CA SER A 111 -3.85 -5.39 -10.97
C SER A 111 -3.48 -3.94 -11.28
N PHE A 112 -2.20 -3.67 -11.50
CA PHE A 112 -1.67 -2.32 -11.73
C PHE A 112 -0.68 -2.32 -12.89
N TYR A 113 -0.55 -1.19 -13.57
CA TYR A 113 0.65 -0.94 -14.35
C TYR A 113 1.78 -0.56 -13.41
N VAL A 114 2.99 -1.04 -13.70
CA VAL A 114 4.19 -0.66 -12.92
C VAL A 114 4.98 0.35 -13.73
N ARG A 115 5.15 1.55 -13.18
CA ARG A 115 5.74 2.71 -13.85
C ARG A 115 6.98 3.21 -13.12
N SER A 116 7.98 3.70 -13.84
CA SER A 116 9.15 4.33 -13.22
C SER A 116 8.77 5.66 -12.59
N THR A 117 9.13 5.85 -11.32
CA THR A 117 8.91 7.12 -10.60
C THR A 117 9.79 8.27 -11.13
N ILE A 118 10.96 7.93 -11.70
CA ILE A 118 11.94 8.91 -12.21
C ILE A 118 11.68 9.24 -13.68
N ARG A 119 11.23 8.25 -14.46
CA ARG A 119 10.90 8.40 -15.89
C ARG A 119 9.49 7.86 -16.17
N PRO A 120 8.44 8.66 -15.93
CA PRO A 120 7.05 8.20 -16.03
C PRO A 120 6.60 7.72 -17.41
N THR A 121 7.42 7.84 -18.45
CA THR A 121 7.17 7.22 -19.76
C THR A 121 7.48 5.72 -19.77
N LEU A 122 8.27 5.22 -18.81
CA LEU A 122 8.70 3.82 -18.77
C LEU A 122 7.78 2.97 -17.90
N PHE A 123 7.29 1.89 -18.50
CA PHE A 123 6.42 0.90 -17.88
C PHE A 123 7.01 -0.51 -17.97
N TRP A 124 6.61 -1.37 -17.05
CA TRP A 124 6.95 -2.79 -17.11
C TRP A 124 6.18 -3.51 -18.20
N TYR A 125 6.90 -4.40 -18.87
CA TYR A 125 6.38 -5.35 -19.85
C TYR A 125 7.18 -6.64 -19.76
N TYR A 126 6.50 -7.78 -19.72
CA TYR A 126 7.15 -9.08 -19.68
C TYR A 126 7.31 -9.62 -21.09
N ASP A 127 8.55 -9.92 -21.46
CA ASP A 127 8.90 -10.48 -22.77
C ASP A 127 10.20 -11.28 -22.69
N ASN A 128 10.39 -12.24 -23.59
CA ASN A 128 11.62 -13.03 -23.75
C ASN A 128 12.21 -13.59 -22.43
N GLY A 129 11.35 -14.01 -21.50
CA GLY A 129 11.77 -14.64 -20.24
C GLY A 129 11.99 -13.68 -19.06
N GLY A 130 11.78 -12.37 -19.23
CA GLY A 130 11.98 -11.40 -18.15
C GLY A 130 11.10 -10.16 -18.22
N VAL A 131 11.08 -9.40 -17.12
CA VAL A 131 10.43 -8.08 -17.07
C VAL A 131 11.39 -7.03 -17.61
N LEU A 132 10.95 -6.34 -18.64
CA LEU A 132 11.62 -5.24 -19.31
C LEU A 132 10.89 -3.92 -19.00
N ALA A 133 11.59 -2.81 -19.23
CA ALA A 133 11.00 -1.49 -19.18
C ALA A 133 10.95 -0.86 -20.56
N THR A 134 9.80 -0.29 -20.92
CA THR A 134 9.51 0.17 -22.28
C THR A 134 8.57 1.36 -22.25
N GLU A 135 8.63 2.20 -23.28
CA GLU A 135 7.73 3.34 -23.46
C GLU A 135 6.50 3.00 -24.32
N SER A 136 6.57 1.91 -25.09
CA SER A 136 5.56 1.57 -26.11
C SER A 136 4.63 0.44 -25.70
N ASN A 137 5.13 -0.53 -24.93
CA ASN A 137 4.34 -1.66 -24.46
C ASN A 137 4.18 -1.55 -22.94
N HIS A 138 3.05 -2.01 -22.43
CA HIS A 138 2.81 -2.04 -21.00
C HIS A 138 1.91 -3.22 -20.66
N MET A 139 2.10 -3.77 -19.47
CA MET A 139 1.20 -4.80 -18.98
C MET A 139 0.85 -4.56 -17.52
N ARG A 140 -0.27 -5.14 -17.12
CA ARG A 140 -0.72 -5.12 -15.73
C ARG A 140 -0.15 -6.32 -14.99
N PHE A 141 0.14 -6.12 -13.71
CA PHE A 141 0.62 -7.13 -12.79
C PHE A 141 -0.32 -7.18 -11.59
N ILE A 142 -0.63 -8.38 -11.11
CA ILE A 142 -1.38 -8.56 -9.87
C ILE A 142 -0.41 -8.37 -8.71
N ILE A 143 -0.76 -7.53 -7.75
CA ILE A 143 0.06 -7.28 -6.57
C ILE A 143 -0.61 -7.89 -5.35
N ARG A 144 0.14 -8.66 -4.56
CA ARG A 144 -0.37 -9.26 -3.32
C ARG A 144 0.56 -8.98 -2.17
N ARG A 145 0.02 -8.79 -0.97
CA ARG A 145 0.86 -8.84 0.24
C ARG A 145 1.39 -10.25 0.44
N ALA A 146 2.67 -10.37 0.76
CA ALA A 146 3.31 -11.64 1.10
C ALA A 146 2.71 -12.23 2.37
N THR A 147 2.53 -11.40 3.40
CA THR A 147 1.83 -11.79 4.64
C THR A 147 0.34 -11.43 4.56
N PRO A 148 -0.59 -12.40 4.49
CA PRO A 148 -2.01 -12.10 4.45
C PRO A 148 -2.52 -11.50 5.79
N LEU A 149 -3.60 -10.72 5.74
CA LEU A 149 -4.33 -10.36 6.97
C LEU A 149 -4.88 -11.63 7.65
N PRO A 150 -5.10 -11.60 8.99
CA PRO A 150 -5.76 -12.68 9.70
C PRO A 150 -7.11 -13.07 9.05
N SER A 151 -7.39 -14.36 8.98
CA SER A 151 -8.49 -14.93 8.17
C SER A 151 -9.90 -14.49 8.59
N ASN A 152 -10.06 -13.99 9.81
CA ASN A 152 -11.31 -13.46 10.37
C ASN A 152 -11.59 -11.99 10.03
N ARG A 153 -10.74 -11.33 9.23
CA ARG A 153 -10.90 -9.91 8.86
C ARG A 153 -11.58 -9.74 7.50
N ARG A 154 -12.39 -8.67 7.34
CA ARG A 154 -12.99 -8.35 6.03
C ARG A 154 -11.89 -7.92 5.07
N LYS A 155 -11.90 -8.52 3.88
CA LYS A 155 -10.89 -8.31 2.82
C LYS A 155 -11.22 -7.15 1.88
N SER A 156 -12.42 -6.58 1.98
CA SER A 156 -12.97 -5.61 1.03
C SER A 156 -12.27 -4.25 1.00
N GLU A 157 -11.38 -3.99 1.97
CA GLU A 157 -10.58 -2.75 2.03
C GLU A 157 -9.12 -3.07 2.41
N ASP A 158 -8.61 -4.24 2.02
CA ASP A 158 -7.22 -4.63 2.27
C ASP A 158 -6.29 -3.82 1.37
N ILE A 159 -5.77 -2.70 1.88
CA ILE A 159 -4.86 -1.82 1.15
C ILE A 159 -3.41 -2.25 1.36
N LEU A 160 -2.55 -1.91 0.41
CA LEU A 160 -1.11 -1.97 0.53
C LEU A 160 -0.60 -0.68 1.19
N VAL A 161 0.16 -0.81 2.27
CA VAL A 161 0.80 0.31 2.98
C VAL A 161 2.32 0.23 2.84
N GLY A 162 3.03 1.34 3.06
CA GLY A 162 4.47 1.46 2.80
C GLY A 162 5.41 0.58 3.64
N LYS A 163 4.88 -0.22 4.56
CA LYS A 163 5.63 -1.23 5.34
C LYS A 163 5.34 -2.67 4.91
N ASP A 164 4.47 -2.85 3.92
CA ASP A 164 4.11 -4.17 3.46
C ASP A 164 5.22 -4.74 2.59
N THR A 165 5.40 -6.05 2.67
CA THR A 165 6.13 -6.82 1.68
C THR A 165 5.13 -7.43 0.70
N ILE A 166 5.45 -7.41 -0.59
CA ILE A 166 4.53 -7.84 -1.66
C ILE A 166 5.14 -8.93 -2.53
N ASN A 167 4.28 -9.73 -3.14
CA ASN A 167 4.59 -10.57 -4.29
C ASN A 167 3.90 -9.99 -5.52
N ILE A 168 4.58 -10.11 -6.65
CA ILE A 168 4.12 -9.60 -7.95
C ILE A 168 3.85 -10.80 -8.84
N PHE A 169 2.70 -10.80 -9.52
CA PHE A 169 2.31 -11.87 -10.43
C PHE A 169 1.98 -11.28 -11.79
N LEU A 170 2.27 -12.03 -12.84
CA LEU A 170 1.77 -11.71 -14.17
C LEU A 170 0.24 -11.78 -14.16
N LEU A 171 -0.41 -10.82 -14.81
CA LEU A 171 -1.84 -10.95 -15.07
C LEU A 171 -2.02 -12.03 -16.16
N PRO A 172 -2.84 -13.08 -15.93
CA PRO A 172 -3.16 -14.04 -16.98
C PRO A 172 -3.84 -13.34 -18.15
N ASP A 173 -3.70 -13.89 -19.36
CA ASP A 173 -4.53 -13.47 -20.48
C ASP A 173 -6.02 -13.59 -20.11
N LYS A 174 -6.85 -12.66 -20.64
CA LYS A 174 -8.26 -12.45 -20.27
C LYS A 174 -9.19 -13.68 -20.32
N ASN A 175 -8.70 -14.83 -20.78
CA ASN A 175 -9.47 -16.06 -20.92
C ASN A 175 -9.39 -17.00 -19.71
N THR A 176 -8.60 -16.69 -18.67
CA THR A 176 -8.51 -17.50 -17.45
C THR A 176 -8.98 -16.71 -16.22
N GLU A 177 -10.29 -16.54 -16.09
CA GLU A 177 -10.89 -16.09 -14.84
C GLU A 177 -10.56 -17.09 -13.71
N GLY A 178 -9.87 -16.62 -12.67
CA GLY A 178 -9.61 -17.38 -11.45
C GLY A 178 -8.20 -17.97 -11.31
N GLU A 179 -7.37 -17.95 -12.36
CA GLU A 179 -5.98 -18.37 -12.24
C GLU A 179 -5.09 -17.22 -11.74
N VAL A 180 -4.24 -17.54 -10.78
CA VAL A 180 -3.15 -16.64 -10.38
C VAL A 180 -2.06 -16.83 -11.43
N GLY A 181 -1.72 -15.78 -12.17
CA GLY A 181 -0.62 -15.88 -13.13
C GLY A 181 0.71 -16.12 -12.42
N GLU A 182 1.75 -16.40 -13.20
CA GLU A 182 3.05 -16.79 -12.65
C GLU A 182 3.69 -15.66 -11.83
N MET A 183 4.26 -16.03 -10.68
CA MET A 183 4.96 -15.10 -9.79
C MET A 183 6.25 -14.59 -10.45
N ILE A 184 6.50 -13.29 -10.30
CA ILE A 184 7.76 -12.64 -10.68
C ILE A 184 8.70 -12.69 -9.49
N VAL A 185 9.92 -13.16 -9.74
CA VAL A 185 10.99 -13.32 -8.75
C VAL A 185 12.27 -12.67 -9.28
N LYS A 186 13.21 -12.37 -8.38
CA LYS A 186 14.57 -11.99 -8.74
C LYS A 186 15.39 -13.27 -8.93
N ASP A 187 16.11 -13.41 -10.03
CA ASP A 187 17.08 -14.49 -10.21
C ASP A 187 18.42 -14.18 -9.51
N SER A 188 19.40 -15.07 -9.64
CA SER A 188 20.73 -14.92 -9.02
C SER A 188 21.55 -13.72 -9.54
N GLN A 189 21.17 -13.18 -10.69
CA GLN A 189 21.78 -12.00 -11.31
C GLN A 189 20.98 -10.71 -11.00
N GLY A 190 19.84 -10.83 -10.33
CA GLY A 190 18.95 -9.72 -9.98
C GLY A 190 17.97 -9.35 -11.09
N TYR A 191 17.80 -10.19 -12.11
CA TYR A 191 16.77 -10.02 -13.15
C TYR A 191 15.41 -10.48 -12.66
N LEU A 192 14.39 -9.79 -13.13
CA LEU A 192 12.99 -10.11 -12.85
C LEU A 192 12.51 -11.14 -13.86
N VAL A 193 12.27 -12.37 -13.40
CA VAL A 193 11.89 -13.52 -14.22
C VAL A 193 10.67 -14.22 -13.61
N LYS A 194 10.08 -15.17 -14.33
CA LYS A 194 9.05 -16.05 -13.77
C LYS A 194 9.66 -17.04 -12.78
N ALA A 195 8.94 -17.32 -11.70
CA ALA A 195 9.32 -18.35 -10.73
C ALA A 195 9.55 -19.72 -11.38
N SER A 196 8.73 -20.10 -12.35
CA SER A 196 8.86 -21.35 -13.11
C SER A 196 10.14 -21.48 -13.94
N SER A 197 10.85 -20.37 -14.15
CA SER A 197 12.14 -20.37 -14.85
C SER A 197 13.32 -20.69 -13.92
N LEU A 198 13.08 -20.78 -12.60
CA LEU A 198 14.09 -21.07 -11.60
C LEU A 198 13.93 -22.49 -11.04
N ALA A 199 15.04 -23.05 -10.54
CA ALA A 199 15.03 -24.36 -9.88
C ALA A 199 14.21 -24.31 -8.58
N GLU A 200 13.51 -25.39 -8.25
CA GLU A 200 12.66 -25.48 -7.05
C GLU A 200 13.42 -25.19 -5.75
N GLU A 201 14.69 -25.62 -5.67
CA GLU A 201 15.56 -25.34 -4.52
C GLU A 201 15.77 -23.84 -4.26
N TYR A 202 15.78 -23.03 -5.33
CA TYR A 202 15.85 -21.58 -5.19
C TYR A 202 14.54 -21.04 -4.62
N LEU A 203 13.40 -21.52 -5.10
CA LEU A 203 12.07 -21.10 -4.65
C LEU A 203 11.76 -21.50 -3.20
N ALA A 204 12.47 -22.50 -2.66
CA ALA A 204 12.33 -22.94 -1.27
C ALA A 204 13.00 -21.99 -0.25
N GLN A 205 13.77 -21.01 -0.70
CA GLN A 205 14.40 -20.03 0.20
C GLN A 205 13.36 -19.02 0.71
N GLU A 206 13.41 -18.70 2.01
CA GLU A 206 12.52 -17.69 2.59
C GLU A 206 12.73 -16.31 1.92
N GLY A 207 11.62 -15.61 1.66
CA GLY A 207 11.63 -14.28 1.05
C GLY A 207 11.80 -14.26 -0.48
N VAL A 208 11.84 -15.41 -1.15
CA VAL A 208 11.92 -15.43 -2.63
C VAL A 208 10.63 -14.92 -3.25
N GLY A 209 10.77 -13.93 -4.14
CA GLY A 209 9.63 -13.26 -4.78
C GLY A 209 9.00 -12.16 -3.95
N GLU A 210 9.59 -11.83 -2.80
CA GLU A 210 9.17 -10.73 -1.94
C GLU A 210 9.86 -9.41 -2.34
N PHE A 211 9.08 -8.33 -2.34
CA PHE A 211 9.53 -6.98 -2.63
C PHE A 211 9.08 -6.04 -1.52
N ASP A 212 10.00 -5.20 -1.03
CA ASP A 212 9.66 -4.14 -0.09
C ASP A 212 8.86 -3.05 -0.79
N PHE A 213 7.62 -2.88 -0.37
CA PHE A 213 6.73 -1.90 -0.97
C PHE A 213 6.77 -0.59 -0.19
N SER A 214 7.42 0.45 -0.74
CA SER A 214 7.36 1.80 -0.18
C SER A 214 6.34 2.66 -0.92
N LEU A 215 5.30 3.03 -0.19
CA LEU A 215 4.19 3.79 -0.69
C LEU A 215 4.57 5.30 -0.71
N PHE A 216 4.69 5.88 -1.91
CA PHE A 216 4.81 7.33 -2.18
C PHE A 216 6.07 8.09 -1.77
N GLU A 217 7.01 7.51 -1.03
CA GLU A 217 8.31 8.17 -0.82
C GLU A 217 9.24 7.91 -2.01
N ARG A 218 9.26 6.67 -2.54
CA ARG A 218 10.05 6.27 -3.72
C ARG A 218 9.47 5.11 -4.53
N GLY A 219 8.27 4.60 -4.22
CA GLY A 219 7.79 3.37 -4.85
C GLY A 219 8.53 2.13 -4.30
N PHE A 220 8.64 1.03 -5.06
CA PHE A 220 9.36 -0.18 -4.62
C PHE A 220 10.64 -0.42 -5.43
N VAL A 221 11.60 -1.14 -4.82
CA VAL A 221 12.90 -1.45 -5.43
C VAL A 221 12.89 -2.84 -6.03
N ALA A 222 13.01 -2.92 -7.35
CA ALA A 222 12.87 -4.18 -8.07
C ALA A 222 14.18 -4.75 -8.64
N GLY A 223 15.30 -4.00 -8.66
CA GLY A 223 16.55 -4.44 -9.30
C GLY A 223 17.67 -4.86 -8.32
N GLY A 224 18.49 -5.82 -8.74
CA GLY A 224 19.82 -6.11 -8.17
C GLY A 224 20.96 -5.47 -8.99
N ASN A 225 22.20 -5.51 -8.48
CA ASN A 225 23.39 -4.88 -9.07
C ASN A 225 23.87 -5.48 -10.42
N GLY A 226 23.06 -6.30 -11.09
CA GLY A 226 23.37 -6.95 -12.36
C GLY A 226 22.88 -6.16 -13.57
N SER A 227 23.80 -5.81 -14.47
CA SER A 227 23.55 -5.03 -15.66
C SER A 227 22.90 -5.85 -16.78
N TRP A 228 21.56 -5.80 -16.87
CA TRP A 228 20.68 -5.75 -18.06
C TRP A 228 19.23 -5.44 -17.62
N VAL A 229 19.07 -4.32 -16.91
CA VAL A 229 17.86 -3.50 -17.02
C VAL A 229 18.34 -2.17 -17.56
N TRP A 230 18.09 -1.86 -18.84
CA TRP A 230 18.32 -0.49 -19.35
C TRP A 230 17.27 0.45 -18.74
N VAL A 231 17.39 0.77 -17.45
CA VAL A 231 16.66 1.87 -16.80
C VAL A 231 17.56 2.56 -15.75
N ALA A 232 18.25 3.62 -16.20
CA ALA A 232 18.92 4.69 -15.45
C ALA A 232 19.12 4.49 -13.94
N LEU A 233 20.34 4.09 -13.60
CA LEU A 233 20.93 4.35 -12.30
C LEU A 233 21.16 5.86 -12.15
N ARG A 234 20.70 6.46 -11.04
CA ARG A 234 21.61 7.34 -10.31
C ARG A 234 22.53 6.43 -9.51
N ALA A 235 23.83 6.64 -9.61
CA ALA A 235 24.79 5.87 -8.82
C ALA A 235 24.41 5.98 -7.33
N GLY A 236 23.97 4.87 -6.72
CA GLY A 236 23.72 4.76 -5.28
C GLY A 236 22.27 4.62 -4.78
N GLU A 237 21.22 4.73 -5.62
CA GLU A 237 19.82 4.75 -5.10
C GLU A 237 18.86 3.65 -5.61
N GLY A 238 19.29 2.75 -6.51
CA GLY A 238 18.42 1.70 -7.06
C GLY A 238 17.28 2.24 -7.96
N GLN A 239 16.54 1.35 -8.63
CA GLN A 239 15.39 1.71 -9.47
C GLN A 239 14.11 1.75 -8.64
N CYS A 240 13.37 2.85 -8.76
CA CYS A 240 12.18 3.17 -7.97
C CYS A 240 10.90 3.09 -8.82
N TRP A 241 9.94 2.25 -8.45
CA TRP A 241 8.75 1.92 -9.26
C TRP A 241 7.43 2.14 -8.52
N GLU A 242 6.39 2.65 -9.19
CA GLU A 242 5.07 2.87 -8.59
C GLU A 242 3.96 2.12 -9.33
N PHE A 243 2.85 1.90 -8.62
CA PHE A 243 1.61 1.36 -9.18
C PHE A 243 0.72 2.49 -9.70
N VAL A 244 0.21 2.32 -10.91
CA VAL A 244 -0.72 3.25 -11.56
C VAL A 244 -1.87 2.53 -12.25
#